data_AF-A0A1F9XMK4-F1
#
_entry.id   AF-A0A1F9XMK4-F1
#
_cell.length_a   1.000
_cell.length_b   1.000
_cell.length_c   1.000
_cell.angle_alpha   90.00
_cell.angle_beta   90.00
_cell.angle_gamma   90.00
#
_symmetry.space_group_name_H-M   'P 1'
#
loop_
_entity.id
_entity.type
_entity.pdbx_description
1 polymer ?
#
loop_
_entity_poly.entity_id
_entity_poly.type
_entity_poly.pdbx_seq_one_letter_code
_entity_poly.pdbx_strand_id
1 'polypeptide(L)'
;MKREISISLAIVFSFFAATVSKARQAPDCAAFKTTGCYFNGAKPGAKAPLLIYYRGHLSAQNYPTGGLYGGHITGPANILSSARSALTFYGLKQLALDKGLVVLVTGSSDISVLQIEVDDLQSELGYVFPRVSLAAHSGGYVGLSRSIGTLNRVDDIILLDPFYTDFAAKIRPRILEGAACSGFYTPHNAKRYKQYFSGLGCQVEARTGAADHENWVAPCLEHAFSKDNTPTPAAAP
;
A
#
# COMPACT_ATOMS: atom_id res chain seq x y z
N MET A 1 83.98 -8.30 31.60
CA MET A 1 83.50 -8.82 30.30
C MET A 1 82.00 -8.67 30.25
N LYS A 2 81.50 -7.92 29.27
CA LYS A 2 80.09 -7.51 29.12
C LYS A 2 79.23 -8.72 28.73
N ARG A 3 78.09 -8.88 29.41
CA ARG A 3 77.00 -9.80 29.04
C ARG A 3 76.08 -9.08 28.08
N GLU A 4 75.87 -9.64 26.90
CA GLU A 4 74.77 -9.26 26.01
C GLU A 4 73.62 -10.25 26.19
N ILE A 5 72.45 -9.73 26.59
CA ILE A 5 71.21 -10.48 26.73
C ILE A 5 70.33 -10.04 25.57
N SER A 6 70.16 -10.91 24.57
CA SER A 6 69.17 -10.73 23.50
C SER A 6 67.78 -11.09 24.03
N ILE A 7 66.89 -10.10 24.11
CA ILE A 7 65.47 -10.28 24.39
C ILE A 7 64.73 -10.23 23.05
N SER A 8 64.28 -11.40 22.58
CA SER A 8 63.40 -11.53 21.42
C SER A 8 61.98 -11.12 21.80
N LEU A 9 61.52 -9.98 21.30
CA LEU A 9 60.16 -9.47 21.49
C LEU A 9 59.23 -10.10 20.43
N ALA A 10 58.49 -11.14 20.82
CA ALA A 10 57.44 -11.73 19.98
C ALA A 10 56.17 -10.87 20.08
N ILE A 11 55.88 -10.09 19.04
CA ILE A 11 54.64 -9.31 18.92
C ILE A 11 53.56 -10.26 18.38
N VAL A 12 52.65 -10.68 19.27
CA VAL A 12 51.43 -11.42 18.91
C VAL A 12 50.39 -10.39 18.44
N PHE A 13 50.25 -10.24 17.12
CA PHE A 13 49.14 -9.50 16.52
C PHE A 13 47.86 -10.37 16.57
N SER A 14 47.02 -10.14 17.59
CA SER A 14 45.66 -10.66 17.60
C SER A 14 44.81 -9.88 16.61
N PHE A 15 44.56 -10.46 15.44
CA PHE A 15 43.53 -9.99 14.52
C PHE A 15 42.15 -10.27 15.13
N PHE A 16 41.55 -9.28 15.78
CA PHE A 16 40.12 -9.27 16.02
C PHE A 16 39.43 -9.08 14.68
N ALA A 17 38.94 -10.18 14.08
CA ALA A 17 38.01 -10.12 12.97
C ALA A 17 36.71 -9.49 13.49
N ALA A 18 36.54 -8.20 13.25
CA ALA A 18 35.25 -7.53 13.44
C ALA A 18 34.27 -8.14 12.43
N THR A 19 33.49 -9.12 12.87
CA THR A 19 32.29 -9.55 12.18
C THR A 19 31.33 -8.37 12.18
N VAL A 20 31.38 -7.58 11.11
CA VAL A 20 30.31 -6.63 10.78
C VAL A 20 29.08 -7.49 10.51
N SER A 21 28.30 -7.74 11.56
CA SER A 21 26.93 -8.18 11.42
C SER A 21 26.27 -7.13 10.54
N LYS A 22 26.12 -7.42 9.24
CA LYS A 22 25.15 -6.75 8.39
C LYS A 22 23.85 -6.90 9.17
N ALA A 23 23.45 -5.83 9.87
CA ALA A 23 22.12 -5.72 10.44
C ALA A 23 21.21 -6.06 9.28
N ARG A 24 20.59 -7.24 9.38
CA ARG A 24 19.70 -7.77 8.35
C ARG A 24 18.59 -6.75 8.32
N GLN A 25 18.65 -5.83 7.36
CA GLN A 25 17.71 -4.73 7.23
C GLN A 25 16.33 -5.37 7.35
N ALA A 26 15.59 -5.01 8.40
CA ALA A 26 14.29 -5.60 8.67
C ALA A 26 13.51 -5.54 7.35
N PRO A 27 12.90 -6.65 6.90
CA PRO A 27 12.33 -6.71 5.57
C PRO A 27 11.42 -5.50 5.37
N ASP A 28 11.68 -4.73 4.32
CA ASP A 28 11.00 -3.48 3.96
C ASP A 28 9.47 -3.60 3.85
N CYS A 29 8.94 -4.82 3.90
CA CYS A 29 7.52 -5.12 4.07
C CYS A 29 7.36 -6.41 4.88
N ALA A 30 6.69 -6.30 6.03
CA ALA A 30 6.37 -7.42 6.92
C ALA A 30 5.24 -8.24 6.32
N ALA A 31 5.42 -9.57 6.21
CA ALA A 31 4.39 -10.44 5.66
C ALA A 31 3.13 -10.37 6.52
N PHE A 32 1.98 -10.19 5.88
CA PHE A 32 0.71 -10.06 6.59
C PHE A 32 -0.27 -11.10 6.06
N LYS A 33 -0.42 -12.18 6.85
CA LYS A 33 -1.32 -13.29 6.58
C LYS A 33 -1.21 -13.78 5.12
N THR A 34 -2.35 -14.02 4.48
CA THR A 34 -2.49 -14.37 3.06
C THR A 34 -2.76 -13.15 2.17
N THR A 35 -2.77 -11.96 2.74
CA THR A 35 -3.21 -10.72 2.08
C THR A 35 -2.10 -10.11 1.24
N GLY A 36 -0.87 -10.13 1.76
CA GLY A 36 0.27 -9.43 1.18
C GLY A 36 1.28 -9.05 2.24
N CYS A 37 1.54 -7.75 2.38
CA CYS A 37 2.48 -7.25 3.37
C CYS A 37 2.11 -5.85 3.83
N TYR A 38 2.59 -5.46 5.01
CA TYR A 38 2.47 -4.10 5.49
C TYR A 38 3.84 -3.44 5.73
N PHE A 39 3.88 -2.12 5.62
CA PHE A 39 5.00 -1.29 6.00
C PHE A 39 4.52 -0.20 6.97
N ASN A 40 5.22 -0.04 8.08
CA ASN A 40 4.92 0.99 9.06
C ASN A 40 5.93 2.14 8.92
N GLY A 41 5.50 3.23 8.29
CA GLY A 41 6.28 4.47 8.15
C GLY A 41 6.09 5.45 9.31
N ALA A 42 5.33 5.07 10.35
CA ALA A 42 5.09 5.93 11.49
C ALA A 42 6.35 6.18 12.32
N LYS A 43 6.46 7.38 12.90
CA LYS A 43 7.44 7.65 13.95
C LYS A 43 7.13 6.78 15.18
N PRO A 44 8.14 6.34 15.95
CA PRO A 44 7.92 5.58 17.19
C PRO A 44 6.92 6.30 18.11
N GLY A 45 5.90 5.57 18.57
CA GLY A 45 4.85 6.09 19.45
C GLY A 45 3.73 6.89 18.77
N ALA A 46 3.82 7.17 17.46
CA ALA A 46 2.75 7.80 16.72
C ALA A 46 1.63 6.81 16.38
N LYS A 47 0.38 7.24 16.54
CA LYS A 47 -0.80 6.52 16.04
C LYS A 47 -1.01 6.92 14.58
N ALA A 48 -0.45 6.15 13.66
CA ALA A 48 -0.50 6.46 12.24
C ALA A 48 -1.85 6.07 11.61
N PRO A 49 -2.34 6.81 10.60
CA PRO A 49 -3.47 6.36 9.78
C PRO A 49 -3.07 5.14 8.91
N LEU A 50 -4.07 4.35 8.53
CA LEU A 50 -3.91 3.19 7.64
C LEU A 50 -4.29 3.55 6.21
N LEU A 51 -3.41 3.20 5.26
CA LEU A 51 -3.72 3.08 3.84
C LEU A 51 -3.77 1.59 3.46
N ILE A 52 -4.90 1.13 2.96
CA ILE A 52 -5.03 -0.18 2.33
C ILE A 52 -4.92 0.01 0.81
N TYR A 53 -3.85 -0.49 0.21
CA TYR A 53 -3.61 -0.43 -1.23
C TYR A 53 -3.94 -1.77 -1.90
N TYR A 54 -5.01 -1.78 -2.69
CA TYR A 54 -5.43 -2.93 -3.49
C TYR A 54 -4.69 -2.91 -4.83
N ARG A 55 -3.75 -3.85 -4.97
CA ARG A 55 -2.90 -3.96 -6.15
C ARG A 55 -3.65 -4.53 -7.35
N GLY A 56 -3.64 -3.80 -8.46
CA GLY A 56 -4.06 -4.31 -9.76
C GLY A 56 -2.95 -5.03 -10.52
N HIS A 57 -3.38 -5.97 -11.36
CA HIS A 57 -2.58 -6.56 -12.41
C HIS A 57 -3.38 -6.51 -13.71
N LEU A 58 -2.73 -6.04 -14.78
CA LEU A 58 -3.21 -6.20 -16.16
C LEU A 58 -2.78 -7.59 -16.64
N SER A 59 -3.66 -8.33 -17.31
CA SER A 59 -3.49 -9.78 -17.42
C SER A 59 -2.38 -10.29 -18.35
N ALA A 60 -1.81 -11.42 -17.91
CA ALA A 60 -1.32 -12.58 -18.66
C ALA A 60 0.11 -12.64 -19.23
N GLN A 61 1.02 -11.69 -18.97
CA GLN A 61 2.32 -11.73 -19.68
C GLN A 61 3.54 -12.32 -18.99
N ASN A 62 3.59 -12.64 -17.69
CA ASN A 62 4.86 -13.16 -17.10
C ASN A 62 4.78 -14.10 -15.88
N TYR A 63 3.64 -14.74 -15.58
CA TYR A 63 3.61 -15.82 -14.58
C TYR A 63 3.48 -17.18 -15.27
N PRO A 64 4.38 -18.16 -14.99
CA PRO A 64 4.49 -19.42 -15.74
C PRO A 64 3.31 -20.40 -15.59
N THR A 65 2.19 -20.00 -14.99
CA THR A 65 1.05 -20.89 -14.67
C THR A 65 -0.21 -20.65 -15.49
N GLY A 66 -0.15 -19.93 -16.63
CA GLY A 66 -1.13 -20.08 -17.73
C GLY A 66 -2.61 -19.79 -17.43
N GLY A 67 -2.93 -18.96 -16.43
CA GLY A 67 -4.32 -18.60 -16.10
C GLY A 67 -4.82 -17.36 -16.87
N LEU A 68 -5.93 -17.51 -17.60
CA LEU A 68 -6.57 -16.48 -18.45
C LEU A 68 -7.29 -15.32 -17.70
N TYR A 69 -7.03 -15.10 -16.42
CA TYR A 69 -7.49 -13.93 -15.64
C TYR A 69 -6.33 -13.37 -14.83
N GLY A 70 -5.47 -12.59 -15.49
CA GLY A 70 -4.17 -12.18 -14.96
C GLY A 70 -4.21 -11.07 -13.92
N GLY A 71 -4.84 -11.36 -12.79
CA GLY A 71 -4.66 -10.67 -11.53
C GLY A 71 -4.89 -11.54 -10.31
N HIS A 72 -5.05 -12.85 -10.48
CA HIS A 72 -5.11 -13.82 -9.41
C HIS A 72 -3.72 -14.44 -9.18
N ILE A 73 -3.06 -14.05 -8.10
CA ILE A 73 -1.76 -14.59 -7.66
C ILE A 73 -2.01 -15.52 -6.47
N THR A 74 -1.55 -16.77 -6.61
CA THR A 74 -1.67 -17.80 -5.55
C THR A 74 -0.31 -18.13 -4.95
N GLY A 75 -0.35 -18.66 -3.73
CA GLY A 75 0.83 -19.04 -2.98
C GLY A 75 1.36 -17.88 -2.10
N PRO A 76 1.55 -18.08 -0.79
CA PRO A 76 1.96 -17.01 0.12
C PRO A 76 3.23 -16.27 -0.31
N ALA A 77 4.23 -16.99 -0.85
CA ALA A 77 5.48 -16.40 -1.31
C ALA A 77 5.30 -15.47 -2.53
N ASN A 78 4.44 -15.85 -3.48
CA ASN A 78 4.16 -15.05 -4.68
C ASN A 78 3.35 -13.81 -4.34
N ILE A 79 2.35 -13.97 -3.46
CA ILE A 79 1.53 -12.87 -2.93
C ILE A 79 2.44 -11.86 -2.21
N LEU A 80 3.33 -12.32 -1.33
CA LEU A 80 4.28 -11.45 -0.63
C LEU A 80 5.25 -10.74 -1.59
N SER A 81 5.80 -11.47 -2.56
CA SER A 81 6.69 -10.91 -3.59
C SER A 81 5.99 -9.83 -4.40
N SER A 82 4.74 -10.08 -4.81
CA SER A 82 3.91 -9.11 -5.49
C SER A 82 3.64 -7.89 -4.60
N ALA A 83 3.19 -8.04 -3.35
CA ALA A 83 2.95 -6.90 -2.49
C ALA A 83 4.21 -6.01 -2.32
N ARG A 84 5.39 -6.61 -2.15
CA ARG A 84 6.68 -5.89 -2.09
C ARG A 84 7.02 -5.15 -3.39
N SER A 85 6.77 -5.79 -4.53
CA SER A 85 6.99 -5.17 -5.84
C SER A 85 6.11 -3.92 -6.01
N ALA A 86 4.84 -3.95 -5.59
CA ALA A 86 3.96 -2.78 -5.64
C ALA A 86 4.40 -1.69 -4.65
N LEU A 87 4.81 -2.07 -3.44
CA LEU A 87 5.32 -1.13 -2.44
C LEU A 87 6.47 -0.27 -2.99
N THR A 88 7.39 -0.88 -3.74
CA THR A 88 8.52 -0.19 -4.38
C THR A 88 8.09 0.54 -5.66
N PHE A 89 7.40 -0.14 -6.58
CA PHE A 89 7.09 0.41 -7.91
C PHE A 89 6.21 1.66 -7.84
N TYR A 90 5.23 1.67 -6.93
CA TYR A 90 4.32 2.81 -6.73
C TYR A 90 4.79 3.79 -5.66
N GLY A 91 6.04 3.69 -5.18
CA GLY A 91 6.59 4.60 -4.19
C GLY A 91 5.87 4.60 -2.83
N LEU A 92 5.08 3.58 -2.52
CA LEU A 92 4.25 3.52 -1.31
C LEU A 92 5.08 3.53 -0.02
N LYS A 93 6.29 2.97 -0.05
CA LYS A 93 7.24 3.05 1.07
C LYS A 93 7.61 4.50 1.38
N GLN A 94 7.95 5.28 0.34
CA GLN A 94 8.34 6.68 0.50
C GLN A 94 7.14 7.51 0.96
N LEU A 95 5.98 7.30 0.35
CA LEU A 95 4.73 7.92 0.79
C LEU A 95 4.45 7.65 2.28
N ALA A 96 4.61 6.39 2.72
CA ALA A 96 4.40 6.01 4.12
C ALA A 96 5.37 6.73 5.07
N LEU A 97 6.64 6.87 4.69
CA LEU A 97 7.63 7.60 5.48
C LEU A 97 7.31 9.10 5.54
N ASP A 98 6.99 9.70 4.39
CA ASP A 98 6.76 11.14 4.27
C ASP A 98 5.48 11.58 4.99
N LYS A 99 4.46 10.71 4.98
CA LYS A 99 3.14 11.00 5.54
C LYS A 99 2.90 10.31 6.88
N GLY A 100 3.85 9.54 7.38
CA GLY A 100 3.74 8.80 8.64
C GLY A 100 2.56 7.81 8.62
N LEU A 101 2.43 7.03 7.56
CA LEU A 101 1.33 6.07 7.37
C LEU A 101 1.76 4.66 7.74
N VAL A 102 0.77 3.82 8.06
CA VAL A 102 0.86 2.38 7.84
C VAL A 102 0.27 2.06 6.48
N VAL A 103 0.98 1.31 5.65
CA VAL A 103 0.49 0.87 4.34
C VAL A 103 0.37 -0.64 4.32
N LEU A 104 -0.84 -1.16 4.13
CA LEU A 104 -1.12 -2.56 3.85
C LEU A 104 -1.32 -2.73 2.34
N VAL A 105 -0.49 -3.54 1.69
CA VAL A 105 -0.51 -3.77 0.24
C VAL A 105 -0.99 -5.18 -0.05
N THR A 106 -2.05 -5.32 -0.86
CA THR A 106 -2.48 -6.65 -1.31
C THR A 106 -1.52 -7.21 -2.36
N GLY A 107 -1.27 -8.52 -2.33
CA GLY A 107 -0.39 -9.18 -3.29
C GLY A 107 -1.10 -9.67 -4.57
N SER A 108 -2.42 -9.53 -4.66
CA SER A 108 -3.25 -10.00 -5.76
C SER A 108 -4.44 -9.05 -5.96
N SER A 109 -4.98 -9.00 -7.17
CA SER A 109 -6.11 -8.13 -7.51
C SER A 109 -7.42 -8.54 -6.86
N ASP A 110 -7.57 -9.81 -6.54
CA ASP A 110 -8.81 -10.39 -6.03
C ASP A 110 -8.80 -10.62 -4.51
N ILE A 111 -7.67 -10.35 -3.85
CA ILE A 111 -7.56 -10.41 -2.39
C ILE A 111 -8.37 -9.29 -1.76
N SER A 112 -9.28 -9.66 -0.87
CA SER A 112 -9.98 -8.74 0.02
C SER A 112 -9.17 -8.48 1.30
N VAL A 113 -9.44 -7.34 1.93
CA VAL A 113 -9.07 -7.05 3.31
C VAL A 113 -10.36 -6.95 4.12
N LEU A 114 -10.47 -7.81 5.13
CA LEU A 114 -11.62 -7.89 6.03
C LEU A 114 -11.38 -7.05 7.29
N GLN A 115 -12.44 -6.67 7.99
CA GLN A 115 -12.31 -5.95 9.27
C GLN A 115 -11.44 -6.71 10.28
N ILE A 116 -11.59 -8.04 10.36
CA ILE A 116 -10.77 -8.87 11.27
C ILE A 116 -9.27 -8.78 10.95
N GLU A 117 -8.90 -8.51 9.69
CA GLU A 117 -7.51 -8.31 9.31
C GLU A 117 -7.01 -6.91 9.69
N VAL A 118 -7.88 -5.89 9.66
CA VAL A 118 -7.57 -4.58 10.21
C VAL A 118 -7.39 -4.67 11.73
N ASP A 119 -8.27 -5.39 12.43
CA ASP A 119 -8.21 -5.59 13.88
C ASP A 119 -6.93 -6.30 14.30
N ASP A 120 -6.53 -7.34 13.56
CA ASP A 120 -5.28 -8.05 13.82
C ASP A 120 -4.05 -7.16 13.62
N LEU A 121 -4.06 -6.28 12.60
CA LEU A 121 -2.97 -5.32 12.40
C LEU A 121 -2.93 -4.27 13.52
N GLN A 122 -4.08 -3.80 14.00
CA GLN A 122 -4.16 -2.89 15.16
C GLN A 122 -3.61 -3.55 16.42
N SER A 123 -3.91 -4.83 16.62
CA SER A 123 -3.38 -5.64 17.73
C SER A 123 -1.85 -5.77 17.63
N GLU A 124 -1.33 -6.08 16.44
CA GLU A 124 0.11 -6.19 16.19
C GLU A 124 0.85 -4.87 16.41
N LEU A 125 0.24 -3.74 16.06
CA LEU A 125 0.84 -2.41 16.21
C LEU A 125 0.55 -1.73 17.55
N GLY A 126 -0.38 -2.26 18.34
CA GLY A 126 -0.73 -1.76 19.67
C GLY A 126 -1.56 -0.47 19.67
N TYR A 127 -2.29 -0.15 18.60
CA TYR A 127 -3.20 1.00 18.57
C TYR A 127 -4.31 0.87 17.51
N VAL A 128 -5.40 1.62 17.72
CA VAL A 128 -6.50 1.77 16.76
C VAL A 128 -6.15 2.83 15.72
N PHE A 129 -6.38 2.53 14.44
CA PHE A 129 -6.11 3.48 13.37
C PHE A 129 -7.03 4.72 13.49
N PRO A 130 -6.48 5.94 13.56
CA PRO A 130 -7.30 7.15 13.65
C PRO A 130 -8.08 7.41 12.35
N ARG A 131 -7.66 6.79 11.24
CA ARG A 131 -8.22 6.92 9.90
C ARG A 131 -7.87 5.70 9.05
N VAL A 132 -8.80 5.28 8.19
CA VAL A 132 -8.62 4.18 7.22
C VAL A 132 -8.95 4.69 5.82
N SER A 133 -7.93 4.78 4.98
CA SER A 133 -8.04 5.14 3.57
C SER A 133 -7.88 3.90 2.69
N LEU A 134 -8.68 3.80 1.64
CA LEU A 134 -8.63 2.71 0.67
C LEU A 134 -8.16 3.27 -0.67
N ALA A 135 -7.15 2.65 -1.28
CA ALA A 135 -6.75 2.96 -2.64
C ALA A 135 -6.83 1.70 -3.49
N ALA A 136 -7.52 1.76 -4.62
CA ALA A 136 -7.52 0.65 -5.58
C ALA A 136 -6.98 1.14 -6.91
N HIS A 137 -6.07 0.34 -7.45
CA HIS A 137 -5.49 0.54 -8.77
C HIS A 137 -5.83 -0.63 -9.67
N SER A 138 -6.28 -0.36 -10.90
CA SER A 138 -6.50 -1.38 -11.92
C SER A 138 -7.27 -2.61 -11.44
N GLY A 139 -6.81 -3.84 -11.68
CA GLY A 139 -7.51 -5.04 -11.19
C GLY A 139 -7.83 -5.05 -9.69
N GLY A 140 -7.15 -4.25 -8.86
CA GLY A 140 -7.33 -4.18 -7.41
C GLY A 140 -8.71 -3.72 -6.97
N TYR A 141 -9.49 -3.12 -7.88
CA TYR A 141 -10.91 -2.86 -7.66
C TYR A 141 -11.72 -4.11 -7.33
N VAL A 142 -11.31 -5.29 -7.81
CA VAL A 142 -11.97 -6.56 -7.46
C VAL A 142 -11.83 -6.82 -5.96
N GLY A 143 -10.62 -6.74 -5.41
CA GLY A 143 -10.34 -6.87 -3.98
C GLY A 143 -11.05 -5.82 -3.14
N LEU A 144 -11.01 -4.55 -3.57
CA LEU A 144 -11.73 -3.47 -2.87
C LEU A 144 -13.25 -3.71 -2.84
N SER A 145 -13.83 -4.18 -3.95
CA SER A 145 -15.26 -4.49 -4.04
C SER A 145 -15.72 -5.59 -3.09
N ARG A 146 -14.81 -6.45 -2.66
CA ARG A 146 -15.04 -7.54 -1.69
C ARG A 146 -14.78 -7.08 -0.25
N SER A 147 -14.01 -6.01 -0.08
CA SER A 147 -13.57 -5.51 1.22
C SER A 147 -14.51 -4.46 1.80
N ILE A 148 -14.96 -3.52 0.95
CA ILE A 148 -15.57 -2.25 1.39
C ILE A 148 -16.83 -2.41 2.25
N GLY A 149 -17.61 -3.47 2.02
CA GLY A 149 -18.79 -3.79 2.83
C GLY A 149 -18.49 -4.47 4.17
N THR A 150 -17.26 -4.95 4.36
CA THR A 150 -16.85 -5.67 5.56
C THR A 150 -16.13 -4.77 6.57
N LEU A 151 -15.59 -3.64 6.13
CA LEU A 151 -14.88 -2.67 6.97
C LEU A 151 -15.87 -1.84 7.80
N ASN A 152 -15.60 -1.67 9.09
CA ASN A 152 -16.42 -0.88 9.99
C ASN A 152 -16.30 0.62 9.71
N ARG A 153 -15.15 1.07 9.21
CA ARG A 153 -14.85 2.47 8.93
C ARG A 153 -14.03 2.60 7.65
N VAL A 154 -14.43 3.57 6.83
CA VAL A 154 -13.72 3.98 5.61
C VAL A 154 -13.80 5.50 5.56
N ASP A 155 -12.67 6.17 5.70
CA ASP A 155 -12.60 7.63 5.70
C ASP A 155 -12.32 8.20 4.31
N ASP A 156 -11.52 7.48 3.51
CA ASP A 156 -11.24 7.87 2.13
C ASP A 156 -11.28 6.70 1.15
N ILE A 157 -11.67 7.02 -0.07
CA ILE A 157 -11.61 6.12 -1.22
C ILE A 157 -10.87 6.84 -2.34
N ILE A 158 -9.70 6.31 -2.68
CA ILE A 158 -8.80 6.84 -3.70
C ILE A 158 -8.90 5.93 -4.92
N LEU A 159 -9.39 6.53 -6.01
CA LEU A 159 -9.75 5.84 -7.24
C LEU A 159 -8.63 5.99 -8.28
N LEU A 160 -7.85 4.94 -8.51
CA LEU A 160 -6.71 4.96 -9.42
C LEU A 160 -7.03 4.08 -10.63
N ASP A 161 -7.38 4.71 -11.75
CA ASP A 161 -7.63 4.13 -13.08
C ASP A 161 -7.21 2.65 -13.33
N PRO A 162 -8.02 1.80 -14.01
CA PRO A 162 -9.43 1.92 -14.45
C PRO A 162 -10.49 1.68 -13.38
N PHE A 163 -11.72 2.16 -13.65
CA PHE A 163 -12.91 1.85 -12.83
C PHE A 163 -13.81 0.80 -13.49
N TYR A 164 -14.29 -0.18 -12.70
CA TYR A 164 -15.29 -1.17 -13.16
C TYR A 164 -16.73 -0.76 -12.81
N THR A 165 -17.70 -1.24 -13.57
CA THR A 165 -19.11 -0.79 -13.46
C THR A 165 -19.81 -1.28 -12.20
N ASP A 166 -19.54 -2.54 -11.82
CA ASP A 166 -20.02 -3.17 -10.59
C ASP A 166 -19.40 -2.53 -9.33
N PHE A 167 -18.21 -1.96 -9.48
CA PHE A 167 -17.50 -1.31 -8.40
C PHE A 167 -18.16 -0.01 -7.91
N ALA A 168 -18.61 0.84 -8.84
CA ALA A 168 -19.17 2.14 -8.47
C ALA A 168 -20.41 2.03 -7.58
N ALA A 169 -21.26 1.03 -7.84
CA ALA A 169 -22.43 0.74 -7.03
C ALA A 169 -22.07 0.38 -5.57
N LYS A 170 -20.91 -0.27 -5.37
CA LYS A 170 -20.45 -0.71 -4.04
C LYS A 170 -19.78 0.39 -3.23
N ILE A 171 -19.15 1.38 -3.87
CA ILE A 171 -18.53 2.49 -3.12
C ILE A 171 -19.46 3.64 -2.83
N ARG A 172 -20.49 3.83 -3.66
CA ARG A 172 -21.42 4.94 -3.51
C ARG A 172 -22.00 5.03 -2.09
N PRO A 173 -22.43 3.93 -1.43
CA PRO A 173 -22.92 4.00 -0.05
C PRO A 173 -21.91 4.62 0.92
N ARG A 174 -20.63 4.24 0.85
CA ARG A 174 -19.59 4.79 1.72
C ARG A 174 -19.34 6.27 1.51
N ILE A 175 -19.41 6.73 0.27
CA ILE A 175 -19.28 8.16 -0.05
C ILE A 175 -20.48 8.93 0.52
N LEU A 176 -21.69 8.38 0.39
CA LEU A 176 -22.90 8.97 0.98
C LEU A 176 -22.90 8.95 2.51
N GLU A 177 -22.22 7.97 3.12
CA GLU A 177 -21.94 7.89 4.57
C GLU A 177 -20.86 8.88 5.03
N GLY A 178 -20.23 9.64 4.12
CA GLY A 178 -19.28 10.70 4.43
C GLY A 178 -17.81 10.38 4.11
N ALA A 179 -17.50 9.23 3.52
CA ALA A 179 -16.14 8.94 3.05
C ALA A 179 -15.75 9.93 1.94
N ALA A 180 -14.59 10.58 2.07
CA ALA A 180 -14.06 11.42 1.01
C ALA A 180 -13.66 10.55 -0.19
N CYS A 181 -13.81 11.07 -1.40
CA CYS A 181 -13.35 10.38 -2.60
C CYS A 181 -12.49 11.27 -3.48
N SER A 182 -11.39 10.71 -3.97
CA SER A 182 -10.44 11.36 -4.87
C SER A 182 -9.86 10.36 -5.85
N GLY A 183 -9.04 10.79 -6.82
CA GLY A 183 -8.42 9.86 -7.74
C GLY A 183 -7.96 10.46 -9.05
N PHE A 184 -7.74 9.58 -10.04
CA PHE A 184 -7.55 9.98 -11.42
C PHE A 184 -8.12 8.96 -12.40
N TYR A 185 -8.41 9.40 -13.63
CA TYR A 185 -8.78 8.52 -14.74
C TYR A 185 -8.04 8.87 -16.03
N THR A 186 -7.79 7.87 -16.87
CA THR A 186 -7.22 8.05 -18.21
C THR A 186 -8.34 8.10 -19.27
N PRO A 187 -8.07 8.50 -20.52
CA PRO A 187 -9.09 8.59 -21.57
C PRO A 187 -9.84 7.27 -21.78
N HIS A 188 -9.17 6.12 -21.54
CA HIS A 188 -9.78 4.79 -21.60
C HIS A 188 -10.99 4.64 -20.65
N ASN A 189 -11.01 5.35 -19.52
CA ASN A 189 -12.05 5.23 -18.50
C ASN A 189 -12.93 6.46 -18.33
N ALA A 190 -12.72 7.51 -19.13
CA ALA A 190 -13.48 8.76 -19.06
C ALA A 190 -15.00 8.54 -19.12
N LYS A 191 -15.47 7.65 -20.00
CA LYS A 191 -16.90 7.31 -20.12
C LYS A 191 -17.43 6.65 -18.83
N ARG A 192 -16.69 5.68 -18.28
CA ARG A 192 -17.08 4.99 -17.04
C ARG A 192 -17.09 5.96 -15.86
N TYR A 193 -16.07 6.82 -15.75
CA TYR A 193 -16.03 7.86 -14.72
C TYR A 193 -17.29 8.73 -14.76
N LYS A 194 -17.58 9.31 -15.94
CA LYS A 194 -18.75 10.16 -16.17
C LYS A 194 -20.08 9.45 -15.90
N GLN A 195 -20.17 8.14 -16.15
CA GLN A 195 -21.42 7.42 -15.97
C GLN A 195 -21.70 7.09 -14.51
N TYR A 196 -20.66 6.78 -13.73
CA TYR A 196 -20.87 6.15 -12.41
C TYR A 196 -20.47 7.01 -11.22
N PHE A 197 -19.51 7.92 -11.41
CA PHE A 197 -18.95 8.74 -10.32
C PHE A 197 -19.28 10.23 -10.46
N SER A 198 -19.81 10.67 -11.61
CA SER A 198 -20.32 12.03 -11.74
C SER A 198 -21.43 12.29 -10.73
N GLY A 199 -21.38 13.43 -10.06
CA GLY A 199 -22.38 13.81 -9.05
C GLY A 199 -22.13 13.27 -7.65
N LEU A 200 -21.08 12.46 -7.42
CA LEU A 200 -20.69 12.00 -6.08
C LEU A 200 -19.75 12.97 -5.34
N GLY A 201 -19.43 14.12 -5.93
CA GLY A 201 -18.51 15.10 -5.32
C GLY A 201 -17.05 14.68 -5.28
N CYS A 202 -16.67 13.58 -5.95
CA CYS A 202 -15.30 13.08 -5.91
C CYS A 202 -14.30 13.99 -6.61
N GLN A 203 -13.16 14.23 -5.97
CA GLN A 203 -12.02 14.98 -6.51
C GLN A 203 -11.17 14.09 -7.42
N VAL A 204 -11.68 13.77 -8.61
CA VAL A 204 -11.01 12.89 -9.57
C VAL A 204 -10.49 13.68 -10.76
N GLU A 205 -9.18 13.58 -11.01
CA GLU A 205 -8.51 14.32 -12.08
C GLU A 205 -8.47 13.54 -13.39
N ALA A 206 -8.75 14.21 -14.51
CA ALA A 206 -8.58 13.63 -15.83
C ALA A 206 -7.09 13.65 -16.22
N ARG A 207 -6.59 12.54 -16.75
CA ARG A 207 -5.24 12.40 -17.31
C ARG A 207 -5.32 12.13 -18.81
N THR A 208 -4.25 12.46 -19.53
CA THR A 208 -4.28 12.57 -21.00
C THR A 208 -3.53 11.46 -21.73
N GLY A 209 -2.56 10.81 -21.09
CA GLY A 209 -1.72 9.78 -21.69
C GLY A 209 -2.04 8.37 -21.19
N ALA A 210 -1.79 7.36 -22.03
CA ALA A 210 -1.84 5.95 -21.58
C ALA A 210 -0.75 5.62 -20.55
N ALA A 211 0.42 6.28 -20.65
CA ALA A 211 1.49 6.18 -19.65
C ALA A 211 1.07 6.70 -18.27
N ASP A 212 -0.01 7.47 -18.20
CA ASP A 212 -0.52 7.99 -16.94
C ASP A 212 -1.15 6.92 -16.05
N HIS A 213 -1.47 5.75 -16.62
CA HIS A 213 -2.08 4.64 -15.89
C HIS A 213 -1.27 4.20 -14.66
N GLU A 214 0.05 4.12 -14.80
CA GLU A 214 0.97 3.74 -13.72
C GLU A 214 1.63 4.97 -13.08
N ASN A 215 2.06 5.93 -13.90
CA ASN A 215 2.90 7.05 -13.45
C ASN A 215 2.17 8.03 -12.53
N TRP A 216 0.83 8.06 -12.54
CA TRP A 216 0.05 8.94 -11.68
C TRP A 216 -0.39 8.34 -10.35
N VAL A 217 -0.12 7.06 -10.09
CA VAL A 217 -0.46 6.44 -8.81
C VAL A 217 0.19 7.19 -7.64
N ALA A 218 1.52 7.33 -7.65
CA ALA A 218 2.24 7.99 -6.56
C ALA A 218 1.85 9.48 -6.41
N PRO A 219 1.87 10.31 -7.46
CA PRO A 219 1.44 11.71 -7.34
C PRO A 219 -0.01 11.88 -6.86
N CYS A 220 -0.92 11.00 -7.28
CA CYS A 220 -2.31 11.05 -6.83
C CYS A 220 -2.43 10.73 -5.33
N LEU A 221 -1.68 9.73 -4.85
CA LEU A 221 -1.65 9.39 -3.43
C LEU A 221 -1.01 10.52 -2.61
N GLU A 222 0.09 11.11 -3.08
CA GLU A 222 0.70 12.26 -2.42
C GLU A 222 -0.28 13.42 -2.26
N HIS A 223 -1.06 13.73 -3.30
CA HIS A 223 -2.12 14.73 -3.23
C HIS A 223 -3.15 14.35 -2.16
N ALA A 224 -3.65 13.12 -2.16
CA ALA A 224 -4.67 12.65 -1.22
C ALA A 224 -4.25 12.78 0.25
N PHE A 225 -2.95 12.64 0.54
CA PHE A 225 -2.36 12.79 1.88
C PHE A 225 -1.63 14.12 2.11
N SER A 226 -1.73 15.09 1.18
CA SER A 226 -1.13 16.43 1.34
C SER A 226 -2.06 17.43 2.01
N LYS A 227 -3.37 17.22 1.88
CA LYS A 227 -4.37 18.03 2.55
C LYS A 227 -4.43 17.55 3.99
N ASP A 228 -4.43 18.48 4.95
CA ASP A 228 -4.96 18.25 6.29
C ASP A 228 -6.46 17.94 6.14
N ASN A 229 -6.76 16.75 5.64
CA ASN A 229 -8.10 16.24 5.43
C ASN A 229 -8.67 15.87 6.81
N THR A 230 -8.71 16.83 7.73
CA THR A 230 -9.64 16.77 8.84
C THR A 230 -11.00 16.63 8.17
N PRO A 231 -11.75 15.53 8.41
CA PRO A 231 -13.06 15.36 7.80
C PRO A 231 -13.84 16.65 8.07
N THR A 232 -14.22 17.38 7.02
CA THR A 232 -15.23 18.41 7.21
C THR A 232 -16.46 17.64 7.64
N PRO A 233 -17.01 17.88 8.84
CA PRO A 233 -18.19 17.16 9.30
C PRO A 233 -19.25 17.24 8.21
N ALA A 234 -19.81 16.10 7.81
CA ALA A 234 -20.93 16.08 6.90
C ALA A 234 -21.96 17.07 7.44
N ALA A 235 -22.40 18.02 6.61
CA ALA A 235 -23.49 18.91 6.98
C ALA A 235 -24.66 18.03 7.42
N ALA A 236 -25.09 18.17 8.67
CA ALA A 236 -26.26 17.46 9.17
C ALA A 236 -27.46 17.79 8.25
N PRO A 237 -28.32 16.80 7.94
CA PRO A 237 -29.50 17.03 7.11
C PRO A 237 -30.45 18.08 7.68
#